data_AF-A0A6G1C2A3-F1
#
_entry.id   AF-A0A6G1C2A3-F1
#
_cell.length_a   1.000
_cell.length_b   1.000
_cell.length_c   1.000
_cell.angle_alpha   90.00
_cell.angle_beta   90.00
_cell.angle_gamma   90.00
#
_symmetry.space_group_name_H-M   'P 1'
#
loop_
_entity.id
_entity.type
_entity.pdbx_description
1 polymer ?
#
loop_
_entity_poly.entity_id
_entity_poly.type
_entity_poly.pdbx_seq_one_letter_code
_entity_poly.pdbx_strand_id
1 'polypeptide(L)'
;MAATAETEGRGDEPVTPAAAADLSQASDDRRLLRSRYLAVKSRISGKGKGDGGGGVCLRRVGDRADDKDDMASEDSVKFRAIFTQVEDLHRLVQRPREQIADAEALLDIATSLVASVRTQSAMGITPSDFVSGMLKKFGKQGREDDEAVSLSWVDVGLYTSR
;
A
#
# COMPACT_ATOMS: atom_id res chain seq x y z
N MET A 1 42.16 -20.98 42.58
CA MET A 1 40.70 -21.19 42.51
C MET A 1 40.24 -20.70 41.15
N ALA A 2 39.81 -21.64 40.30
CA ALA A 2 39.23 -21.38 39.00
C ALA A 2 37.70 -21.43 39.13
N ALA A 3 36.99 -20.53 38.46
CA ALA A 3 35.56 -20.68 38.19
C ALA A 3 35.36 -20.36 36.71
N THR A 4 35.01 -21.41 35.98
CA THR A 4 34.77 -21.45 34.54
C THR A 4 33.40 -20.84 34.21
N ALA A 5 33.39 -20.01 33.17
CA ALA A 5 32.18 -19.59 32.48
C ALA A 5 31.73 -20.70 31.54
N GLU A 6 30.46 -21.08 31.59
CA GLU A 6 29.79 -21.80 30.51
C GLU A 6 28.48 -21.10 30.20
N THR A 7 28.47 -20.41 29.06
CA THR A 7 27.27 -19.93 28.38
C THR A 7 27.41 -20.33 26.92
N GLU A 8 26.82 -21.44 26.51
CA GLU A 8 26.36 -21.58 25.13
C GLU A 8 25.34 -22.71 25.01
N GLY A 9 24.11 -22.31 24.74
CA GLY A 9 22.99 -23.18 24.41
C GLY A 9 22.04 -22.40 23.52
N ARG A 10 22.55 -21.86 22.41
CA ARG A 10 21.73 -21.24 21.36
C ARG A 10 21.10 -22.38 20.56
N GLY A 11 19.91 -22.80 20.99
CA GLY A 11 19.05 -23.67 20.20
C GLY A 11 18.71 -22.96 18.89
N ASP A 12 19.19 -23.52 17.79
CA ASP A 12 18.72 -23.21 16.44
C ASP A 12 17.31 -23.83 16.33
N GLU A 13 16.28 -23.04 16.61
CA GLU A 13 14.90 -23.46 16.37
C GLU A 13 14.62 -23.31 14.87
N PRO A 14 14.24 -24.39 14.16
CA PRO A 14 13.94 -24.30 12.74
C PRO A 14 12.65 -23.50 12.54
N VAL A 15 12.78 -22.29 11.97
CA VAL A 15 11.65 -21.46 11.52
C VAL A 15 10.79 -22.32 10.58
N THR A 16 9.56 -22.57 11.03
CA THR A 16 8.68 -23.61 10.50
C THR A 16 8.17 -23.21 9.12
N PRO A 17 8.33 -24.04 8.05
CA PRO A 17 7.87 -23.71 6.70
C PRO A 17 6.33 -23.67 6.55
N ALA A 18 5.59 -24.14 7.55
CA ALA A 18 4.12 -24.18 7.54
C ALA A 18 3.47 -22.78 7.56
N ALA A 19 4.06 -21.80 8.27
CA ALA A 19 3.49 -20.46 8.38
C ALA A 19 3.57 -19.67 7.05
N ALA A 20 4.63 -19.88 6.27
CA ALA A 20 4.78 -19.25 4.96
C ALA A 20 3.79 -19.81 3.92
N ALA A 21 3.52 -21.13 3.98
CA ALA A 21 2.55 -21.78 3.11
C ALA A 21 1.12 -21.27 3.39
N ASP A 22 0.74 -21.17 4.67
CA ASP A 22 -0.59 -20.71 5.11
C ASP A 22 -0.91 -19.28 4.66
N LEU A 23 0.05 -18.36 4.80
CA LEU A 23 -0.10 -16.96 4.34
C LEU A 23 -0.23 -16.85 2.82
N SER A 24 0.53 -17.66 2.06
CA SER A 24 0.45 -17.66 0.59
C SER A 24 -0.91 -18.17 0.10
N GLN A 25 -1.41 -19.24 0.70
CA GLN A 25 -2.68 -19.86 0.36
C GLN A 25 -3.86 -18.92 0.68
N ALA A 26 -3.84 -18.27 1.84
CA ALA A 26 -4.84 -17.26 2.20
C ALA A 26 -4.85 -16.07 1.21
N SER A 27 -3.69 -15.69 0.69
CA SER A 27 -3.58 -14.61 -0.30
C SER A 27 -4.15 -15.01 -1.68
N ASP A 28 -3.96 -16.27 -2.09
CA ASP A 28 -4.49 -16.82 -3.33
C ASP A 28 -6.02 -17.03 -3.25
N ASP A 29 -6.51 -17.53 -2.12
CA ASP A 29 -7.95 -17.63 -1.84
C ASP A 29 -8.63 -16.27 -1.91
N ARG A 30 -7.99 -15.23 -1.39
CA ARG A 30 -8.50 -13.85 -1.46
C ARG A 30 -8.53 -13.31 -2.89
N ARG A 31 -7.49 -13.59 -3.68
CA ARG A 31 -7.43 -13.21 -5.10
C ARG A 31 -8.52 -13.91 -5.91
N LEU A 32 -8.72 -15.20 -5.67
CA LEU A 32 -9.77 -16.00 -6.29
C LEU A 32 -11.16 -15.51 -5.89
N LEU A 33 -11.37 -15.18 -4.62
CA LEU A 33 -12.64 -14.63 -4.14
C LEU A 33 -12.95 -13.30 -4.85
N ARG A 34 -11.95 -12.41 -4.97
CA ARG A 34 -12.08 -11.14 -5.69
C ARG A 34 -12.40 -11.34 -7.16
N SER A 35 -11.76 -12.30 -7.85
CA SER A 35 -12.05 -12.57 -9.26
C SER A 35 -13.49 -13.08 -9.46
N ARG A 36 -14.00 -13.91 -8.54
CA ARG A 36 -15.39 -14.37 -8.55
C ARG A 36 -16.38 -13.23 -8.35
N TYR A 37 -16.13 -12.32 -7.40
CA TYR A 37 -16.94 -11.11 -7.24
C TYR A 37 -16.98 -10.24 -8.49
N LEU A 38 -15.85 -10.05 -9.16
CA LEU A 38 -15.78 -9.26 -10.40
C LEU A 38 -16.53 -9.94 -11.56
N ALA A 39 -16.53 -11.28 -11.61
CA ALA A 39 -17.32 -12.02 -12.60
C ALA A 39 -18.83 -11.85 -12.36
N VAL A 40 -19.30 -11.95 -11.11
CA VAL A 40 -20.70 -11.69 -10.75
C VAL A 40 -21.08 -10.24 -11.07
N LYS A 41 -20.22 -9.28 -10.71
CA LYS A 41 -20.40 -7.86 -11.07
C LYS A 41 -20.56 -7.65 -12.58
N SER A 42 -19.80 -8.40 -13.39
CA SER A 42 -19.87 -8.31 -14.85
C SER A 42 -21.21 -8.83 -15.40
N ARG A 43 -21.80 -9.86 -14.77
CA ARG A 43 -23.14 -10.36 -15.11
C ARG A 43 -24.24 -9.32 -14.85
N ILE A 44 -24.09 -8.54 -13.79
CA ILE A 44 -25.03 -7.45 -13.44
C ILE A 44 -24.86 -6.25 -14.39
N SER A 45 -23.62 -5.90 -14.73
CA SER A 45 -23.32 -4.71 -15.54
C SER A 45 -23.67 -4.86 -17.03
N GLY A 46 -24.15 -6.03 -17.47
CA GLY A 46 -24.62 -6.25 -18.85
C GLY A 46 -23.55 -6.11 -19.94
N LYS A 47 -22.25 -6.20 -19.60
CA LYS A 47 -21.17 -6.30 -20.60
C LYS A 47 -21.12 -7.71 -21.18
N GLY A 48 -22.16 -8.06 -21.93
CA GLY A 48 -22.11 -9.16 -22.89
C GLY A 48 -21.06 -8.83 -23.96
N LYS A 49 -20.11 -9.73 -24.14
CA LYS A 49 -19.20 -9.75 -25.28
C LYS A 49 -20.08 -9.77 -26.53
N GLY A 50 -20.10 -8.68 -27.29
CA GLY A 50 -20.76 -8.65 -28.60
C GLY A 50 -20.04 -9.66 -29.48
N ASP A 51 -20.68 -10.80 -29.71
CA ASP A 51 -20.19 -11.78 -30.68
C ASP A 51 -20.43 -11.19 -32.07
N GLY A 52 -19.33 -10.91 -32.77
CA GLY A 52 -19.32 -10.38 -34.12
C GLY A 52 -19.67 -11.49 -35.11
N GLY A 53 -20.96 -11.78 -35.27
CA GLY A 53 -21.48 -12.65 -36.32
C GLY A 53 -22.19 -11.82 -37.39
N GLY A 54 -21.45 -11.40 -38.43
CA GLY A 54 -22.05 -10.82 -39.63
C GLY A 54 -22.88 -11.86 -40.37
N GLY A 55 -24.20 -11.77 -40.27
CA GLY A 55 -25.15 -12.58 -41.01
C GLY A 55 -26.45 -11.80 -41.21
N VAL A 56 -26.66 -11.31 -42.42
CA VAL A 56 -27.85 -10.55 -42.82
C VAL A 56 -29.07 -11.49 -42.83
N CYS A 57 -30.05 -11.25 -41.95
CA CYS A 57 -31.39 -11.83 -42.08
C CYS A 57 -32.48 -10.81 -41.71
N LEU A 58 -33.51 -10.79 -42.56
CA LEU A 58 -34.64 -9.86 -42.68
C LEU A 58 -35.36 -9.43 -41.37
N ARG A 59 -35.89 -8.18 -41.42
CA ARG A 59 -36.76 -7.56 -40.41
C ARG A 59 -37.95 -8.45 -40.01
N ARG A 60 -38.14 -8.64 -38.69
CA ARG A 60 -39.45 -8.72 -38.05
C ARG A 60 -39.47 -7.67 -36.92
N VAL A 61 -40.45 -6.77 -36.96
CA VAL A 61 -40.70 -5.79 -35.90
C VAL A 61 -41.47 -6.51 -34.80
N GLY A 62 -40.89 -6.61 -33.60
CA GLY A 62 -41.50 -7.25 -32.43
C GLY A 62 -40.67 -8.41 -31.89
N ASP A 63 -39.54 -8.10 -31.26
CA ASP A 63 -39.03 -8.74 -30.03
C ASP A 63 -37.65 -8.12 -29.72
N ARG A 64 -37.60 -7.20 -28.78
CA ARG A 64 -36.35 -6.77 -28.14
C ARG A 64 -36.67 -6.29 -26.74
N ALA A 65 -37.36 -7.14 -25.99
CA ALA A 65 -37.58 -6.98 -24.56
C ALA A 65 -36.79 -8.04 -23.76
N ASP A 66 -35.82 -8.71 -24.37
CA ASP A 66 -35.26 -9.92 -23.78
C ASP A 66 -33.88 -9.68 -23.16
N ASP A 67 -33.73 -10.10 -21.91
CA ASP A 67 -32.55 -10.12 -21.01
C ASP A 67 -32.30 -8.98 -20.01
N LYS A 68 -32.66 -7.73 -20.31
CA LYS A 68 -32.44 -6.61 -19.36
C LYS A 68 -33.62 -6.40 -18.41
N ASP A 69 -34.84 -6.62 -18.89
CA ASP A 69 -36.07 -6.41 -18.10
C ASP A 69 -36.40 -7.62 -17.21
N ASP A 70 -35.95 -8.82 -17.62
CA ASP A 70 -36.08 -10.04 -16.81
C ASP A 70 -35.35 -9.95 -15.47
N MET A 71 -34.36 -9.06 -15.29
CA MET A 71 -33.71 -8.87 -13.98
C MET A 71 -34.60 -8.10 -12.98
N ALA A 72 -35.47 -7.23 -13.50
CA ALA A 72 -36.31 -6.35 -12.68
C ALA A 72 -37.67 -6.98 -12.32
N SER A 73 -37.98 -8.15 -12.89
CA SER A 73 -39.21 -8.88 -12.58
C SER A 73 -39.16 -9.48 -11.17
N GLU A 74 -40.32 -9.54 -10.50
CA GLU A 74 -40.44 -10.10 -9.15
C GLU A 74 -40.06 -11.59 -9.11
N ASP A 75 -40.36 -12.31 -10.19
CA ASP A 75 -40.07 -13.74 -10.36
C ASP A 75 -38.74 -14.00 -11.09
N SER A 76 -37.85 -13.00 -11.14
CA SER A 76 -36.59 -13.08 -11.88
C SER A 76 -35.71 -14.24 -11.39
N VAL A 77 -35.66 -15.30 -12.18
CA VAL A 77 -34.77 -16.45 -11.94
C VAL A 77 -33.31 -15.98 -11.97
N LYS A 78 -33.00 -15.02 -12.85
CA LYS A 78 -31.66 -14.43 -13.01
C LYS A 78 -31.23 -13.63 -11.79
N PHE A 79 -32.12 -12.80 -11.23
CA PHE A 79 -31.87 -12.09 -9.97
C PHE A 79 -31.62 -13.07 -8.84
N ARG A 80 -32.49 -14.08 -8.71
CA ARG A 80 -32.38 -15.09 -7.64
C ARG A 80 -31.05 -15.84 -7.72
N ALA A 81 -30.62 -16.23 -8.92
CA ALA A 81 -29.34 -16.90 -9.14
C ALA A 81 -28.13 -16.01 -8.81
N ILE A 82 -28.17 -14.72 -9.15
CA ILE A 82 -27.13 -13.76 -8.79
C ILE A 82 -27.09 -13.55 -7.27
N PHE A 83 -28.25 -13.39 -6.64
CA PHE A 83 -28.36 -13.20 -5.20
C PHE A 83 -27.78 -14.38 -4.43
N THR A 84 -28.15 -15.62 -4.79
CA THR A 84 -27.58 -16.83 -4.18
C THR A 84 -26.06 -16.90 -4.37
N GLN A 85 -25.53 -16.56 -5.55
CA GLN A 85 -24.07 -16.52 -5.75
C GLN A 85 -23.38 -15.46 -4.89
N VAL A 86 -24.02 -14.31 -4.67
CA VAL A 86 -23.50 -13.26 -3.78
C VAL A 86 -23.49 -13.74 -2.33
N GLU A 87 -24.53 -14.42 -1.87
CA GLU A 87 -24.60 -15.02 -0.53
C GLU A 87 -23.52 -16.09 -0.34
N ASP A 88 -23.35 -16.98 -1.32
CA ASP A 88 -22.33 -18.03 -1.27
C ASP A 88 -20.91 -17.44 -1.24
N LEU A 89 -20.65 -16.42 -2.05
CA LEU A 89 -19.38 -15.69 -2.00
C LEU A 89 -19.18 -14.97 -0.67
N HIS A 90 -20.23 -14.40 -0.09
CA HIS A 90 -20.14 -13.69 1.19
C HIS A 90 -19.74 -14.64 2.33
N ARG A 91 -20.22 -15.88 2.34
CA ARG A 91 -19.81 -16.91 3.31
C ARG A 91 -18.32 -17.25 3.23
N LEU A 92 -17.69 -17.02 2.09
CA LEU A 92 -16.25 -17.25 1.88
C LEU A 92 -15.38 -16.05 2.30
N VAL A 93 -15.97 -14.89 2.61
CA VAL A 93 -15.21 -13.71 3.06
C VAL A 93 -14.76 -13.93 4.50
N GLN A 94 -13.45 -14.01 4.70
CA GLN A 94 -12.86 -14.12 6.03
C GLN A 94 -12.39 -12.77 6.56
N ARG A 95 -12.77 -12.46 7.80
CA ARG A 95 -12.25 -11.36 8.64
C ARG A 95 -12.12 -9.99 7.92
N PRO A 96 -13.18 -9.51 7.24
CA PRO A 96 -13.10 -8.28 6.46
C PRO A 96 -12.90 -7.03 7.33
N ARG A 97 -13.37 -7.06 8.58
CA ARG A 97 -13.21 -5.93 9.52
C ARG A 97 -11.79 -5.86 10.05
N GLU A 98 -11.17 -7.00 10.29
CA GLU A 98 -9.81 -7.09 10.78
C GLU A 98 -8.80 -6.68 9.72
N GLN A 99 -9.07 -6.97 8.44
CA GLN A 99 -8.24 -6.46 7.34
C GLN A 99 -8.29 -4.93 7.21
N ILE A 100 -9.43 -4.31 7.54
CA ILE A 100 -9.56 -2.85 7.59
C ILE A 100 -8.78 -2.33 8.80
N ALA A 101 -8.97 -2.93 9.98
CA ALA A 101 -8.25 -2.55 11.19
C ALA A 101 -6.72 -2.68 11.03
N ASP A 102 -6.23 -3.73 10.39
CA ASP A 102 -4.81 -3.92 10.08
C ASP A 102 -4.29 -2.83 9.14
N ALA A 103 -5.08 -2.46 8.12
CA ALA A 103 -4.71 -1.38 7.20
C ALA A 103 -4.68 0.00 7.91
N GLU A 104 -5.60 0.24 8.83
CA GLU A 104 -5.62 1.43 9.69
C GLU A 104 -4.39 1.45 10.62
N ALA A 105 -4.05 0.33 11.26
CA ALA A 105 -2.86 0.23 12.09
C ALA A 105 -1.56 0.50 11.29
N LEU A 106 -1.47 -0.01 10.06
CA LEU A 106 -0.33 0.28 9.18
C LEU A 106 -0.25 1.77 8.79
N LEU A 107 -1.41 2.42 8.56
CA LEU A 107 -1.47 3.86 8.30
C LEU A 107 -1.01 4.67 9.52
N ASP A 108 -1.42 4.28 10.72
CA ASP A 108 -1.02 4.92 11.97
C ASP A 108 0.49 4.82 12.20
N ILE A 109 1.08 3.63 11.98
CA ILE A 109 2.53 3.42 12.05
C ILE A 109 3.26 4.31 11.04
N ALA A 110 2.81 4.32 9.79
CA ALA A 110 3.42 5.15 8.74
C ALA A 110 3.35 6.64 9.09
N THR A 111 2.22 7.09 9.64
CA THR A 111 2.02 8.48 10.08
C THR A 111 2.95 8.83 11.24
N SER A 112 3.07 7.95 12.23
CA SER A 112 3.99 8.10 13.36
C SER A 112 5.46 8.15 12.90
N LEU A 113 5.85 7.32 11.94
CA LEU A 113 7.18 7.34 11.36
C LEU A 113 7.47 8.66 10.63
N VAL A 114 6.54 9.13 9.81
CA VAL A 114 6.67 10.42 9.11
C VAL A 114 6.78 11.57 10.11
N ALA A 115 5.97 11.55 11.17
CA ALA A 115 6.07 12.52 12.26
C ALA A 115 7.44 12.47 12.94
N SER A 116 7.94 11.27 13.27
CA SER A 116 9.25 11.07 13.89
C SER A 116 10.39 11.57 13.00
N VAL A 117 10.38 11.26 11.71
CA VAL A 117 11.37 11.75 10.74
C VAL A 117 11.31 13.27 10.62
N ARG A 118 10.11 13.85 10.58
CA ARG A 118 9.94 15.31 10.57
C ARG A 118 10.49 15.94 11.85
N THR A 119 10.20 15.38 13.02
CA THR A 119 10.74 15.85 14.31
C THR A 119 12.25 15.70 14.38
N GLN A 120 12.81 14.57 13.92
CA GLN A 120 14.26 14.38 13.82
C GLN A 120 14.89 15.38 12.85
N SER A 121 14.25 15.65 11.72
CA SER A 121 14.70 16.69 10.77
C SER A 121 14.56 18.10 11.32
N ALA A 122 13.58 18.36 12.20
CA ALA A 122 13.38 19.63 12.87
C ALA A 122 14.32 19.84 14.07
N MET A 123 14.81 18.75 14.69
CA MET A 123 15.95 18.76 15.62
C MET A 123 17.30 18.74 14.91
N GLY A 124 17.32 18.50 13.60
CA GLY A 124 18.49 18.61 12.76
C GLY A 124 18.76 20.08 12.47
N ILE A 125 20.01 20.47 12.67
CA ILE A 125 20.59 21.77 12.30
C ILE A 125 19.84 22.35 11.09
N THR A 126 19.13 23.47 11.26
CA THR A 126 18.46 24.09 10.10
C THR A 126 19.52 24.54 9.10
N PRO A 127 19.21 24.63 7.79
CA PRO A 127 20.16 25.19 6.83
C PRO A 127 20.70 26.57 7.27
N SER A 128 19.87 27.36 7.95
CA SER A 128 20.27 28.65 8.54
C SER A 128 21.22 28.49 9.73
N ASP A 129 20.99 27.52 10.64
CA ASP A 129 21.90 27.24 11.75
C ASP A 129 23.26 26.72 11.24
N PHE A 130 23.23 25.93 10.17
CA PHE A 130 24.44 25.45 9.51
C PHE A 130 25.23 26.60 8.89
N VAL A 131 24.58 27.45 8.08
CA VAL A 131 25.22 28.63 7.47
C VAL A 131 25.70 29.61 8.55
N SER A 132 24.88 29.91 9.56
CA SER A 132 25.27 30.78 10.67
C SER A 132 26.45 30.21 11.46
N GLY A 133 26.46 28.89 11.69
CA GLY A 133 27.58 28.18 12.30
C GLY A 133 28.85 28.25 11.46
N MET A 134 28.75 28.05 10.14
CA MET A 134 29.86 28.18 9.19
C MET A 134 30.42 29.61 9.17
N LEU A 135 29.57 30.62 9.05
CA LEU A 135 29.96 32.03 9.06
C LEU A 135 30.56 32.43 10.41
N LYS A 136 30.04 31.91 11.52
CA LYS A 136 30.59 32.18 12.86
C LYS A 136 31.98 31.58 13.06
N LYS A 137 32.25 30.40 12.48
CA LYS A 137 33.52 29.69 12.69
C LYS A 137 34.60 30.05 11.67
N PHE A 138 34.21 30.32 10.43
CA PHE A 138 35.11 30.51 9.28
C PHE A 138 34.84 31.81 8.52
N GLY A 139 33.89 32.63 8.98
CA GLY A 139 33.64 33.95 8.40
C GLY A 139 34.75 34.92 8.78
N LYS A 140 35.14 35.74 7.82
CA LYS A 140 36.06 36.86 8.00
C LYS A 140 35.22 38.09 8.35
N GLN A 141 35.45 38.67 9.51
CA GLN A 141 34.84 39.96 9.86
C GLN A 141 35.46 41.02 8.94
N GLY A 142 34.67 41.57 8.01
CA GLY A 142 35.09 42.70 7.17
C GLY A 142 35.39 43.92 8.02
N ARG A 143 36.42 44.68 7.67
CA ARG A 143 36.67 46.01 8.21
C ARG A 143 35.68 46.98 7.56
N GLU A 144 34.76 47.52 8.36
CA GLU A 144 33.86 48.69 8.23
C GLU A 144 33.28 49.16 6.87
N ASP A 145 33.67 48.67 5.70
CA ASP A 145 33.19 49.18 4.38
C ASP A 145 32.89 48.09 3.33
N ASP A 146 32.94 46.80 3.70
CA ASP A 146 32.68 45.68 2.77
C ASP A 146 31.46 44.89 3.24
N GLU A 147 30.32 45.12 2.58
CA GLU A 147 28.98 44.57 2.89
C GLU A 147 28.86 43.06 2.65
N ALA A 148 29.91 42.38 2.19
CA ALA A 148 29.88 40.95 1.88
C ALA A 148 30.57 40.11 2.97
N VAL A 149 29.80 39.26 3.65
CA VAL A 149 30.35 38.24 4.56
C VAL A 149 31.18 37.23 3.77
N SER A 150 32.52 37.27 3.92
CA SER A 150 33.44 36.37 3.23
C SER A 150 33.80 35.15 4.09
N LEU A 151 33.85 33.95 3.51
CA LEU A 151 34.28 32.71 4.17
C LEU A 151 35.75 32.36 3.88
N SER A 152 36.46 31.76 4.84
CA SER A 152 37.81 31.18 4.62
C SER A 152 37.73 29.71 4.19
N TRP A 153 37.59 29.48 2.88
CA TRP A 153 37.54 28.13 2.31
C TRP A 153 38.78 27.27 2.62
N VAL A 154 39.94 27.90 2.80
CA VAL A 154 41.18 27.21 3.20
C VAL A 154 41.05 26.59 4.60
N ASP A 155 40.53 27.34 5.57
CA ASP A 155 40.37 26.83 6.94
C ASP A 155 39.28 25.75 7.03
N VAL A 156 38.22 25.89 6.22
CA VAL A 156 37.20 24.85 6.08
C VAL A 156 37.83 23.55 5.54
N GLY A 157 38.60 23.65 4.45
CA GLY A 157 39.27 22.49 3.84
C GLY A 157 40.28 21.83 4.77
N LEU A 158 41.05 22.62 5.53
CA LEU A 158 41.97 22.09 6.54
C LEU A 158 41.24 21.39 7.70
N TYR A 159 40.10 21.92 8.12
CA TYR A 159 39.30 21.33 9.20
C TYR A 159 38.65 19.99 8.80
N THR A 160 38.31 19.82 7.51
CA THR A 160 37.64 18.61 7.02
C THR A 160 38.59 17.56 6.43
N SER A 161 39.80 17.96 6.04
CA SER A 161 40.85 17.05 5.59
C SER A 161 41.42 16.25 6.77
N ARG A 162 40.80 15.11 7.08
CA ARG A 162 41.39 14.04 7.88
C ARG A 162 42.15 13.06 7.00
#